data_AF-X0TLD2-F1
#
_entry.id   AF-X0TLD2-F1
#
_cell.length_a   1.000
_cell.length_b   1.000
_cell.length_c   1.000
_cell.angle_alpha   90.00
_cell.angle_beta   90.00
_cell.angle_gamma   90.00
#
_symmetry.space_group_name_H-M   'P 1'
#
loop_
_entity.id
_entity.type
_entity.pdbx_description
1 polymer ?
#
loop_
_entity_poly.entity_id
_entity_poly.type
_entity_poly.pdbx_seq_one_letter_code
_entity_poly.pdbx_strand_id
1 'polypeptide(L)' 'MTQTSLEKERIKHVNTLTNELHDSCDEIYESLIDHDYTECKEIAKQLIFQLKIMIDSMEDDL' A
#
# COMPACT_ATOMS: atom_id res chain seq x y z
N MET A 1 2.62 -15.18 24.82
CA MET A 1 1.27 -15.33 24.24
C MET A 1 1.43 -15.90 22.85
N THR A 2 0.83 -17.06 22.56
CA THR A 2 0.87 -17.70 21.24
C THR A 2 -0.22 -17.07 20.37
N GLN A 3 0.16 -16.32 19.33
CA GLN A 3 -0.79 -15.79 18.35
C GLN A 3 -1.47 -16.95 17.62
N THR A 4 -2.79 -16.86 17.48
CA THR A 4 -3.60 -17.78 16.65
C THR A 4 -3.18 -17.70 15.19
N SER A 5 -3.45 -18.75 14.40
CA SER A 5 -3.14 -18.74 12.97
C SER A 5 -3.82 -17.58 12.23
N LEU A 6 -5.05 -17.22 12.64
CA LEU A 6 -5.80 -16.09 12.10
C LEU A 6 -5.13 -14.74 12.41
N GLU A 7 -4.66 -14.54 13.64
CA GLU A 7 -3.95 -13.30 14.00
C GLU A 7 -2.63 -13.14 13.23
N LYS A 8 -1.91 -14.25 12.97
CA LYS A 8 -0.70 -14.23 12.15
C LYS A 8 -0.98 -13.86 10.70
N GLU A 9 -2.08 -14.37 10.15
CA GLU A 9 -2.51 -14.05 8.79
C GLU A 9 -2.90 -12.57 8.66
N ARG A 10 -3.64 -12.03 9.62
CA ARG A 10 -3.96 -10.59 9.68
C ARG A 10 -2.71 -9.72 9.77
N ILE A 11 -1.77 -10.06 10.65
CA ILE A 11 -0.51 -9.32 10.77
C ILE A 11 0.29 -9.37 9.46
N LYS A 12 0.36 -10.55 8.82
CA LYS A 12 1.03 -10.71 7.53
C LYS A 12 0.40 -9.81 6.47
N HIS A 13 -0.93 -9.80 6.38
CA HIS A 13 -1.65 -8.97 5.43
C HIS A 13 -1.36 -7.46 5.66
N VAL A 14 -1.42 -7.00 6.91
CA VAL A 14 -1.08 -5.61 7.27
C VAL A 14 0.36 -5.25 6.89
N ASN A 15 1.31 -6.15 7.14
CA ASN A 15 2.72 -5.92 6.79
C ASN A 15 2.91 -5.84 5.27
N THR A 16 2.30 -6.75 4.51
CA THR A 16 2.36 -6.72 3.04
C THR A 16 1.85 -5.39 2.50
N LEU A 17 0.64 -5.00 2.92
CA LEU A 17 0.02 -3.75 2.49
C LEU A 17 0.88 -2.53 2.85
N THR A 18 1.38 -2.47 4.08
CA THR A 18 2.16 -1.31 4.55
C THR A 18 3.51 -1.21 3.84
N ASN A 19 4.15 -2.34 3.52
CA ASN A 19 5.37 -2.34 2.72
C ASN A 19 5.12 -1.82 1.31
N GLU A 20 4.04 -2.24 0.65
CA GLU A 20 3.68 -1.75 -0.70
C GLU A 20 3.41 -0.24 -0.70
N LEU A 21 2.81 0.30 0.37
CA LEU A 21 2.62 1.74 0.54
C LEU A 21 3.96 2.48 0.70
N HIS A 22 4.89 1.93 1.49
CA HIS A 22 6.22 2.51 1.65
C HIS A 22 7.00 2.52 0.34
N ASP A 23 7.02 1.39 -0.38
CA ASP A 23 7.71 1.27 -1.67
C ASP A 23 7.16 2.32 -2.66
N SER A 24 5.84 2.48 -2.74
CA SER A 24 5.20 3.50 -3.59
C SER A 24 5.58 4.93 -3.18
N CYS A 25 5.74 5.20 -1.88
CA CYS A 25 6.15 6.52 -1.40
C CYS A 25 7.62 6.83 -1.71
N ASP A 26 8.49 5.83 -1.63
CA ASP A 26 9.90 5.94 -1.99
C ASP A 26 10.03 6.22 -3.50
N GLU A 27 9.30 5.50 -4.35
CA GLU A 27 9.30 5.74 -5.81
C GLU A 27 8.77 7.14 -6.18
N ILE A 28 7.73 7.64 -5.48
CA ILE A 28 7.25 9.01 -5.64
C ILE A 28 8.33 10.01 -5.25
N TYR A 29 9.03 9.78 -4.13
CA TYR A 29 10.11 10.65 -3.69
C TYR A 29 11.24 10.72 -4.73
N GLU A 30 11.70 9.57 -5.21
CA GLU A 30 12.74 9.46 -6.25
C GLU A 30 12.31 10.21 -7.53
N SER A 31 11.10 9.95 -8.03
CA SER A 31 10.56 10.61 -9.22
C SER A 31 10.48 12.13 -9.07
N LEU A 32 10.15 12.63 -7.86
CA LEU A 32 10.10 14.06 -7.57
C LEU A 32 11.50 14.70 -7.56
N ILE A 33 12.50 14.00 -7.03
CA ILE A 33 13.90 14.44 -7.04
C ILE A 33 14.44 14.48 -8.47
N ASP A 34 14.11 13.47 -9.27
CA ASP A 34 14.55 13.35 -10.67
C ASP A 34 13.76 14.26 -11.64
N HIS A 35 12.74 14.95 -11.13
CA HIS A 35 11.81 15.78 -11.90
C HIS A 35 11.04 14.99 -12.98
N ASP A 36 10.91 13.66 -12.85
CA ASP A 36 10.04 12.85 -13.69
C ASP A 36 8.60 12.91 -13.20
N TYR A 37 7.93 14.02 -13.55
CA TYR A 37 6.53 14.23 -13.19
C TYR A 37 5.54 13.34 -13.96
N THR A 38 6.00 12.65 -15.00
CA THR A 38 5.14 11.70 -15.74
C THR A 38 5.07 10.41 -14.95
N GLU A 39 6.21 9.87 -14.58
CA GLU A 39 6.32 8.67 -13.73
C GLU A 39 5.67 8.89 -12.36
N CYS A 40 5.99 10.01 -11.69
CA CYS A 40 5.39 10.36 -10.40
C CYS A 40 3.84 10.35 -10.43
N LYS A 41 3.24 10.85 -11.52
CA LYS A 41 1.77 10.86 -11.68
C LYS A 41 1.20 9.45 -11.86
N GLU A 42 1.91 8.56 -12.55
CA GLU A 42 1.46 7.19 -12.75
C GLU A 42 1.56 6.40 -11.44
N ILE A 43 2.66 6.51 -10.71
CA ILE A 43 2.82 5.89 -9.38
C ILE A 43 1.74 6.39 -8.42
N ALA A 44 1.51 7.71 -8.38
CA ALA A 44 0.47 8.28 -7.51
C ALA A 44 -0.94 7.77 -7.84
N LYS A 45 -1.28 7.59 -9.12
CA LYS A 45 -2.58 7.01 -9.52
C LYS A 45 -2.69 5.54 -9.10
N GLN A 46 -1.62 4.77 -9.24
CA GLN A 46 -1.58 3.37 -8.80
C GLN A 46 -1.76 3.26 -7.28
N LEU A 47 -1.07 4.12 -6.52
CA LEU A 47 -1.22 4.20 -5.06
C LEU A 47 -2.66 4.56 -4.66
N ILE A 48 -3.29 5.54 -5.33
CA ILE A 48 -4.70 5.88 -5.11
C ILE A 48 -5.61 4.67 -5.35
N PHE A 49 -5.37 3.92 -6.43
CA PHE A 49 -6.16 2.73 -6.75
C PHE A 49 -5.98 1.61 -5.70
N GLN A 50 -4.76 1.36 -5.24
CA GLN A 50 -4.48 0.41 -4.17
C GLN A 50 -5.14 0.80 -2.85
N LEU A 51 -5.04 2.08 -2.47
CA LEU A 51 -5.71 2.61 -1.27
C LEU A 51 -7.23 2.46 -1.36
N LYS A 52 -7.80 2.62 -2.56
CA LYS A 52 -9.22 2.37 -2.78
C LYS A 52 -9.58 0.89 -2.58
N ILE A 53 -8.83 -0.04 -3.18
CA ILE A 53 -9.03 -1.48 -2.96
C ILE A 53 -8.93 -1.84 -1.47
N MET A 54 -7.95 -1.26 -0.76
CA MET A 54 -7.80 -1.46 0.67
C MET A 54 -9.05 -1.01 1.44
N ILE A 55 -9.59 0.17 1.14
CA ILE A 55 -10.83 0.67 1.76
C ILE A 55 -11.99 -0.28 1.47
N ASP A 56 -12.19 -0.63 0.19
CA ASP A 56 -13.28 -1.50 -0.24
C ASP A 56 -13.18 -2.88 0.46
N SER A 57 -11.98 -3.41 0.66
CA SER A 57 -11.76 -4.69 1.39
C SER A 57 -12.13 -4.65 2.87
N MET A 58 -12.20 -3.46 3.48
CA MET A 58 -12.64 -3.28 4.87
C MET A 58 -14.15 -3.12 4.97
N GLU A 59 -14.80 -2.68 3.90
CA GLU A 59 -16.27 -2.53 3.83
C GLU A 59 -16.97 -3.87 3.55
N ASP A 60 -16.32 -4.80 2.84
CA ASP A 60 -16.84 -6.16 2.57
C ASP A 60 -16.90 -7.08 3.82
N ASP A 61 -16.31 -6.66 4.95
CA ASP A 61 -16.33 -7.38 6.24
C ASP A 61 -17.43 -6.87 7.21
N LEU A 62 -18.35 -5.98 6.77
CA LEU A 62 -19.46 -5.41 7.58
C LEU A 62 -20.86 -5.94 7.21
#